data_AF-A0A9P0NW87-F1
#
_entry.id   AF-A0A9P0NW87-F1
#
_cell.length_a   1.000
_cell.length_b   1.000
_cell.length_c   1.000
_cell.angle_alpha   90.00
_cell.angle_beta   90.00
_cell.angle_gamma   90.00
#
_symmetry.space_group_name_H-M   'P 1'
#
loop_
_entity.id
_entity.type
_entity.pdbx_description
1 polymer ?
#
loop_
_entity_poly.entity_id
_entity_poly.type
_entity_poly.pdbx_seq_one_letter_code
_entity_poly.pdbx_strand_id
1 'polypeptide(L)'
;MSPEDRVIFIGVSSCPWESDQKLLQQVYQKFLMIPKPNYSSRYSILSHLFSQCMSFHWQFDTGVVSKISDGYSVGSIISAVNEVMTVKRMLQLRIHPLSSLELVNALCKRTPIYKEEEESFGQWWGKVPIARKRSKAIELLQLEQAEMQAKQQANAKRK
;
A
#
# COMPACT_ATOMS: atom_id res chain seq x y z
N MET A 1 -8.21 29.92 -20.79
CA MET A 1 -6.91 29.52 -20.23
C MET A 1 -5.87 29.83 -21.28
N SER A 2 -4.91 30.70 -20.97
CA SER A 2 -3.81 30.95 -21.91
C SER A 2 -2.85 29.75 -21.87
N PRO A 3 -2.03 29.54 -22.92
CA PRO A 3 -0.99 28.49 -22.92
C PRO A 3 0.06 28.64 -21.79
N GLU A 4 0.07 29.78 -21.08
CA GLU A 4 0.97 30.04 -19.95
C GLU A 4 0.41 29.54 -18.60
N ASP A 5 -0.87 29.16 -18.54
CA ASP A 5 -1.51 28.72 -17.31
C ASP A 5 -0.96 27.37 -16.85
N ARG A 6 -0.32 27.34 -15.68
CA ARG A 6 0.23 26.11 -15.05
C ARG A 6 -0.80 25.49 -14.10
N VAL A 7 -1.72 24.71 -14.65
CA VAL A 7 -2.77 24.02 -13.87
C VAL A 7 -2.57 22.51 -13.90
N ILE A 8 -2.78 21.85 -12.76
CA ILE A 8 -2.74 20.38 -12.61
C ILE A 8 -4.11 19.92 -12.11
N PHE A 9 -4.66 18.89 -12.76
CA PHE A 9 -5.90 18.25 -12.34
C PHE A 9 -5.61 16.90 -11.66
N ILE A 10 -6.12 16.73 -10.44
CA ILE A 10 -5.93 15.51 -9.63
C ILE A 10 -7.30 14.89 -9.38
N GLY A 11 -7.53 13.73 -9.98
CA GLY A 11 -8.72 12.91 -9.75
C GLY A 11 -8.43 11.79 -8.75
N VAL A 12 -9.37 11.54 -7.85
CA VAL A 12 -9.35 10.41 -6.91
C VAL A 12 -10.61 9.58 -7.09
N SER A 13 -10.48 8.26 -7.14
CA SER A 13 -11.61 7.34 -7.26
C SER A 13 -11.29 6.02 -6.59
N SER A 14 -12.27 5.44 -5.91
CA SER A 14 -12.24 4.07 -5.37
C SER A 14 -12.72 3.02 -6.36
N CYS A 15 -13.35 3.43 -7.47
CA CYS A 15 -13.96 2.54 -8.46
C CYS A 15 -13.64 3.00 -9.91
N PRO A 16 -12.36 3.13 -10.31
CA PRO A 16 -12.01 3.70 -11.62
C PRO A 16 -12.49 2.87 -12.82
N TRP A 17 -12.85 1.60 -12.62
CA TRP A 17 -13.42 0.74 -13.66
C TRP A 17 -14.85 1.11 -14.07
N GLU A 18 -15.59 1.82 -13.21
CA GLU A 18 -16.97 2.25 -13.49
C GLU A 18 -17.02 3.47 -14.42
N SER A 19 -15.89 4.15 -14.61
CA SER A 19 -15.78 5.31 -15.51
C SER A 19 -15.65 4.87 -16.97
N ASP A 20 -15.99 5.76 -17.91
CA ASP A 20 -15.63 5.56 -19.32
C ASP A 20 -14.11 5.61 -19.46
N GLN A 21 -13.53 4.46 -19.85
CA GLN A 21 -12.08 4.29 -19.87
C GLN A 21 -11.39 5.14 -20.96
N LYS A 22 -12.09 5.46 -22.06
CA LYS A 22 -11.55 6.30 -23.14
C LYS A 22 -11.50 7.74 -22.67
N LEU A 23 -12.60 8.26 -22.11
CA LEU A 23 -12.65 9.63 -21.59
C LEU A 23 -11.68 9.81 -20.43
N LEU A 24 -11.59 8.84 -19.52
CA LEU A 24 -10.65 8.89 -18.40
C LEU A 24 -9.20 9.02 -18.88
N GLN A 25 -8.81 8.25 -19.90
CA GLN A 25 -7.46 8.30 -20.48
C GLN A 25 -7.21 9.53 -21.37
N GLN A 26 -8.25 10.20 -21.84
CA GLN A 26 -8.13 11.50 -22.53
C GLN A 26 -7.89 12.64 -21.55
N VAL A 27 -8.61 12.63 -20.42
CA VAL A 27 -8.54 13.70 -19.41
C VAL A 27 -7.27 13.60 -18.57
N TYR A 28 -6.89 12.39 -18.13
CA TYR A 28 -5.77 12.17 -17.24
C TYR A 28 -4.57 11.55 -17.96
N GLN A 29 -3.44 12.25 -17.97
CA GLN A 29 -2.22 11.78 -18.64
C GLN A 29 -1.44 10.77 -17.78
N LYS A 30 -1.66 10.77 -16.46
CA LYS A 30 -0.97 9.93 -15.49
C LYS A 30 -1.98 9.27 -14.57
N PHE A 31 -1.70 8.02 -14.24
CA PHE A 31 -2.48 7.21 -13.32
C PHE A 31 -1.56 6.68 -12.23
N LEU A 32 -2.04 6.72 -10.99
CA LEU A 32 -1.33 6.22 -9.82
C LEU A 32 -2.27 5.30 -9.07
N MET A 33 -1.88 4.04 -8.92
CA MET A 33 -2.57 3.10 -8.05
C MET A 33 -1.91 3.15 -6.67
N ILE A 34 -2.71 3.33 -5.62
CA ILE A 34 -2.27 3.26 -4.23
C ILE A 34 -2.66 1.87 -3.69
N PRO A 35 -1.72 0.91 -3.59
CA PRO A 35 -2.03 -0.43 -3.11
C PRO A 35 -2.27 -0.45 -1.59
N LYS A 36 -2.88 -1.54 -1.10
CA LYS A 36 -2.90 -1.87 0.33
C LYS A 36 -1.46 -1.94 0.87
N PRO A 37 -1.18 -1.43 2.09
CA PRO A 37 0.15 -1.52 2.67
C PRO A 37 0.56 -2.98 2.91
N ASN A 38 1.79 -3.33 2.53
CA ASN A 38 2.37 -4.62 2.86
C ASN A 38 2.79 -4.67 4.35
N TYR A 39 3.22 -5.84 4.83
CA TYR A 39 3.63 -6.02 6.23
C TYR A 39 4.70 -5.01 6.68
N SER A 40 5.76 -4.82 5.89
CA SER A 40 6.85 -3.90 6.23
C SER A 40 6.38 -2.44 6.31
N SER A 41 5.50 -2.02 5.41
CA SER A 41 4.87 -0.71 5.45
C SER A 41 4.02 -0.54 6.71
N ARG A 42 3.15 -1.51 7.04
CA ARG A 42 2.33 -1.47 8.27
C ARG A 42 3.19 -1.41 9.53
N TYR A 43 4.24 -2.24 9.59
CA TYR A 43 5.19 -2.22 10.70
C TYR A 43 5.85 -0.85 10.85
N SER A 44 6.37 -0.30 9.75
CA SER A 44 7.04 1.01 9.78
C SER A 44 6.10 2.14 10.22
N ILE A 45 4.85 2.12 9.72
CA ILE A 45 3.82 3.09 10.10
C ILE A 45 3.48 2.97 11.59
N LEU A 46 3.21 1.76 12.07
CA LEU A 46 2.87 1.52 13.47
C LEU A 46 4.03 1.89 14.40
N SER A 47 5.26 1.51 14.06
CA SER A 47 6.46 1.91 14.82
C SER A 47 6.61 3.43 14.88
N HIS A 48 6.33 4.14 13.78
CA HIS A 48 6.34 5.59 13.76
C HIS A 48 5.24 6.21 14.62
N LEU A 49 4.01 5.70 14.54
CA LEU A 49 2.90 6.20 15.37
C LEU A 49 3.17 5.95 16.86
N PHE A 50 3.66 4.77 17.22
CA PHE A 50 3.99 4.48 18.62
C PHE A 50 5.17 5.29 19.12
N SER A 51 6.19 5.58 18.31
CA SER A 51 7.29 6.45 18.76
C SER A 51 6.86 7.89 19.03
N GLN A 52 5.81 8.37 18.35
CA GLN A 52 5.22 9.68 18.63
C GLN A 52 4.39 9.70 19.92
N CYS A 53 3.70 8.60 20.22
CA CYS A 53 2.82 8.52 21.39
C CYS A 53 3.52 8.00 22.66
N MET A 54 4.63 7.28 22.52
CA MET A 54 5.29 6.55 23.61
C MET A 54 6.73 7.04 23.73
N SER A 55 6.98 7.88 24.75
CA SER A 55 8.33 8.42 25.03
C SER A 55 9.28 7.41 25.68
N PHE A 56 8.82 6.19 25.97
CA PHE A 56 9.55 5.18 26.73
C PHE A 56 9.64 3.87 25.94
N HIS A 57 10.68 3.08 26.19
CA HIS A 57 10.94 1.81 25.51
C HIS A 57 9.99 0.70 26.02
N TRP A 58 8.71 0.84 25.71
CA TRP A 58 7.73 -0.23 25.93
C TRP A 58 8.04 -1.34 24.94
N GLN A 59 8.22 -2.55 25.46
CA GLN A 59 8.37 -3.76 24.65
C GLN A 59 7.00 -4.17 24.11
N PHE A 60 6.38 -3.28 23.32
CA PHE A 60 5.13 -3.54 22.64
C PHE A 60 5.44 -4.30 21.34
N ASP A 61 4.82 -5.47 21.18
CA ASP A 61 5.02 -6.28 19.99
C ASP A 61 4.28 -5.66 18.78
N THR A 62 4.99 -4.74 18.13
CA THR A 62 4.52 -4.09 16.90
C THR A 62 4.37 -5.11 15.76
N GLY A 63 5.12 -6.22 15.79
CA GLY A 63 5.03 -7.27 14.79
C GLY A 63 3.67 -7.95 14.80
N VAL A 64 3.14 -8.27 15.99
CA VAL A 64 1.79 -8.83 16.15
C VAL A 64 0.74 -7.86 15.62
N VAL A 65 0.81 -6.58 15.99
CA VAL A 65 -0.16 -5.57 15.50
C VAL A 65 -0.09 -5.40 13.98
N SER A 66 1.11 -5.50 13.41
CA SER A 66 1.33 -5.42 11.95
C SER A 66 0.73 -6.61 11.19
N LYS A 67 0.65 -7.79 11.82
CA LYS A 67 -0.01 -8.97 11.26
C LYS A 67 -1.53 -8.85 11.32
N ILE A 68 -2.10 -8.50 12.48
CA ILE A 68 -3.55 -8.36 12.66
C ILE A 68 -4.17 -7.22 11.84
N SER A 69 -3.36 -6.19 11.51
CA SER A 69 -3.78 -5.07 10.68
C SER A 69 -3.73 -5.37 9.18
N ASP A 70 -3.43 -6.61 8.78
CA ASP A 70 -3.56 -7.01 7.39
C ASP A 70 -5.02 -6.89 6.92
N GLY A 71 -5.19 -6.43 5.69
CA GLY A 71 -6.50 -6.11 5.14
C GLY A 71 -6.97 -4.68 5.43
N TYR A 72 -6.30 -3.90 6.28
CA TYR A 72 -6.70 -2.51 6.54
C TYR A 72 -5.88 -1.49 5.74
N SER A 73 -6.56 -0.39 5.35
CA SER A 73 -5.88 0.77 4.79
C SER A 73 -5.00 1.46 5.83
N VAL A 74 -3.99 2.21 5.38
CA VAL A 74 -3.16 3.05 6.27
C VAL A 74 -4.01 4.03 7.07
N GLY A 75 -5.02 4.63 6.44
CA GLY A 75 -5.95 5.56 7.12
C GLY A 75 -6.75 4.88 8.23
N SER A 76 -7.21 3.64 8.00
CA SER A 76 -7.90 2.84 9.01
C SER A 76 -6.98 2.52 10.20
N ILE A 77 -5.71 2.17 9.93
CA ILE A 77 -4.71 1.90 10.97
C ILE A 77 -4.43 3.14 11.81
N ILE A 78 -4.13 4.28 11.17
CA ILE A 78 -3.88 5.56 11.88
C ILE A 78 -5.07 5.92 12.75
N SER A 79 -6.28 5.80 12.21
CA SER A 79 -7.49 6.15 12.92
C SER A 79 -7.76 5.22 14.12
N ALA A 80 -7.46 3.92 14.00
CA ALA A 80 -7.58 2.98 15.11
C ALA A 80 -6.55 3.26 16.21
N VAL A 81 -5.31 3.62 15.84
CA VAL A 81 -4.29 4.04 16.81
C VAL A 81 -4.72 5.31 17.52
N ASN A 82 -5.21 6.33 16.80
CA ASN A 82 -5.67 7.59 17.41
C ASN A 82 -6.88 7.39 18.34
N GLU A 83 -7.77 6.42 18.05
CA GLU A 83 -8.89 6.06 18.91
C GLU A 83 -8.42 5.47 20.25
N VAL A 84 -7.36 4.66 20.24
CA VAL A 84 -6.79 4.04 21.45
C VAL A 84 -5.86 5.02 22.19
N MET A 85 -4.97 5.69 21.47
CA MET A 85 -3.89 6.54 22.01
C MET A 85 -4.36 7.95 22.33
N THR A 86 -5.43 8.06 23.12
CA THR A 86 -5.88 9.33 23.69
C THR A 86 -4.88 9.88 24.69
N VAL A 87 -4.96 11.19 24.99
CA VAL A 87 -4.12 11.83 26.04
C VAL A 87 -4.23 11.10 27.38
N LYS A 88 -5.46 10.74 27.78
CA LYS A 88 -5.71 9.96 29.01
C LYS A 88 -5.01 8.61 28.95
N ARG A 89 -5.10 7.90 27.82
CA ARG A 89 -4.47 6.58 27.68
C ARG A 89 -2.95 6.68 27.75
N MET A 90 -2.36 7.66 27.09
CA MET A 90 -0.90 7.90 27.10
C MET A 90 -0.36 8.12 28.51
N LEU A 91 -1.07 8.88 29.36
CA LEU A 91 -0.70 9.07 30.77
C LEU A 91 -0.75 7.77 31.59
N GLN A 92 -1.69 6.88 31.26
CA GLN A 92 -1.88 5.61 31.96
C GLN A 92 -0.90 4.52 31.54
N LEU A 93 -0.19 4.67 30.42
CA LEU A 93 0.70 3.63 29.90
C LEU A 93 1.69 3.15 30.96
N ARG A 94 2.28 4.06 31.75
CA ARG A 94 3.22 3.74 32.85
C ARG A 94 2.74 2.69 33.85
N ILE A 95 1.43 2.62 34.06
CA ILE A 95 0.82 1.74 35.06
C ILE A 95 0.09 0.58 34.36
N HIS A 96 -0.56 0.87 33.23
CA HIS A 96 -1.34 -0.08 32.45
C HIS A 96 -0.74 -0.17 31.03
N PRO A 97 0.09 -1.19 30.76
CA PRO A 97 0.68 -1.42 29.44
C PRO A 97 -0.34 -1.39 28.31
N LEU A 98 0.07 -0.97 27.11
CA LEU A 98 -0.76 -1.08 25.92
C LEU A 98 -0.96 -2.55 25.57
N SER A 99 -2.22 -2.99 25.49
CA SER A 99 -2.57 -4.33 25.03
C SER A 99 -2.87 -4.32 23.54
N SER A 100 -2.38 -5.33 22.81
CA SER A 100 -2.71 -5.51 21.39
C SER A 100 -4.21 -5.63 21.14
N LEU A 101 -4.97 -6.14 22.12
CA LEU A 101 -6.43 -6.28 22.02
C LEU A 101 -7.15 -4.93 21.94
N GLU A 102 -6.62 -3.87 22.55
CA GLU A 102 -7.19 -2.53 22.44
C GLU A 102 -7.21 -2.05 20.99
N LEU A 103 -6.13 -2.33 20.27
CA LEU A 103 -6.00 -2.00 18.84
C LEU A 103 -6.83 -2.94 17.96
N VAL A 104 -6.89 -4.24 18.27
CA VAL A 104 -7.78 -5.18 17.58
C VAL A 104 -9.23 -4.67 17.65
N ASN A 105 -9.69 -4.33 18.85
CA ASN A 105 -11.06 -3.86 19.06
C ASN A 105 -11.37 -2.56 18.30
N ALA A 106 -10.39 -1.66 18.18
CA ALA A 106 -10.54 -0.45 17.37
C ALA A 106 -10.53 -0.76 15.86
N LEU A 107 -9.67 -1.67 15.40
CA LEU A 107 -9.58 -2.09 13.99
C LEU A 107 -10.85 -2.81 13.52
N CYS A 108 -11.43 -3.70 14.34
CA CYS A 108 -12.63 -4.46 13.99
C CYS A 108 -13.87 -3.57 13.72
N LYS A 109 -13.86 -2.30 14.14
CA LYS A 109 -14.92 -1.34 13.82
C LYS A 109 -14.77 -0.72 12.43
N ARG A 110 -13.65 -0.97 11.73
CA ARG A 110 -13.33 -0.38 10.43
C ARG A 110 -13.61 -1.35 9.30
N THR A 111 -13.91 -0.82 8.13
CA THR A 111 -14.07 -1.62 6.92
C THR A 111 -12.69 -2.10 6.44
N PRO A 112 -12.47 -3.42 6.32
CA PRO A 112 -11.28 -3.95 5.66
C PRO A 112 -11.39 -3.74 4.13
N ILE A 113 -10.25 -3.76 3.45
CA ILE A 113 -10.15 -3.85 2.00
C ILE A 113 -10.39 -5.31 1.62
N TYR A 114 -11.40 -5.55 0.81
CA TYR A 114 -11.78 -6.89 0.38
C TYR A 114 -10.91 -7.37 -0.79
N LYS A 115 -10.77 -8.69 -0.91
CA LYS A 115 -9.93 -9.31 -1.96
C LYS A 115 -10.45 -8.97 -3.36
N GLU A 116 -11.77 -8.93 -3.50
CA GLU A 116 -12.49 -8.61 -4.74
C GLU A 116 -12.20 -7.18 -5.20
N GLU A 117 -12.07 -6.23 -4.26
CA GLU A 117 -11.66 -4.86 -4.55
C GLU A 117 -10.20 -4.81 -5.02
N GLU A 118 -9.28 -5.50 -4.32
CA GLU A 118 -7.87 -5.57 -4.73
C GLU A 118 -7.73 -6.18 -6.13
N GLU A 119 -8.49 -7.22 -6.45
CA GLU A 119 -8.51 -7.86 -7.77
C GLU A 119 -9.08 -6.92 -8.85
N SER A 120 -10.17 -6.22 -8.56
CA SER A 120 -10.79 -5.26 -9.48
C SER A 120 -9.82 -4.12 -9.83
N PHE A 121 -9.11 -3.59 -8.82
CA PHE A 121 -8.05 -2.62 -9.02
C PHE A 121 -6.90 -3.17 -9.86
N GLY A 122 -6.43 -4.39 -9.57
CA GLY A 122 -5.36 -5.04 -10.33
C GLY A 122 -5.72 -5.25 -11.81
N GLN A 123 -6.94 -5.71 -12.08
CA GLN A 123 -7.46 -5.92 -13.43
C GLN A 123 -7.59 -4.58 -14.19
N TRP A 124 -8.09 -3.54 -13.54
CA TRP A 124 -8.17 -2.21 -14.13
C TRP A 124 -6.78 -1.64 -14.39
N TRP A 125 -5.87 -1.71 -13.41
CA TRP A 125 -4.50 -1.22 -13.52
C TRP A 125 -3.76 -1.87 -14.68
N GLY A 126 -3.90 -3.18 -14.89
CA GLY A 126 -3.32 -3.90 -16.04
C GLY A 126 -3.82 -3.41 -17.41
N LYS A 127 -4.96 -2.71 -17.48
CA LYS A 127 -5.49 -2.10 -18.71
C LYS A 127 -4.97 -0.68 -18.96
N VAL A 128 -4.46 -0.01 -17.94
CA VAL A 128 -3.95 1.36 -18.05
C VAL A 128 -2.71 1.41 -18.95
N PRO A 129 -2.59 2.40 -19.87
CA PRO A 129 -1.49 2.46 -20.82
C PRO A 129 -0.08 2.39 -20.20
N ILE A 130 0.14 3.08 -19.07
CA ILE A 130 1.44 3.07 -18.38
C ILE A 130 1.80 1.70 -17.81
N ALA A 131 0.82 1.00 -17.24
CA ALA A 131 1.00 -0.33 -16.69
C ALA A 131 1.29 -1.35 -17.80
N ARG A 132 0.52 -1.30 -18.90
CA ARG A 132 0.76 -2.15 -20.09
C ARG A 132 2.16 -1.96 -20.65
N LYS A 133 2.60 -0.71 -20.80
CA LYS A 133 3.95 -0.39 -21.29
C LYS A 133 5.01 -0.96 -20.35
N ARG A 134 4.81 -0.83 -19.03
CA ARG A 134 5.72 -1.39 -18.03
C ARG A 134 5.76 -2.92 -18.07
N SER A 135 4.63 -3.60 -18.17
CA SER A 135 4.57 -5.06 -18.23
C SER A 135 5.29 -5.62 -19.46
N LYS A 136 5.08 -5.02 -20.64
CA LYS A 136 5.80 -5.42 -21.87
C LYS A 136 7.30 -5.23 -21.76
N ALA A 137 7.74 -4.12 -21.14
CA ALA A 137 9.17 -3.87 -20.93
C ALA A 137 9.80 -4.91 -19.99
N ILE A 138 9.08 -5.33 -18.95
CA ILE A 138 9.54 -6.38 -18.02
C ILE A 138 9.62 -7.74 -18.75
N GLU A 139 8.61 -8.09 -19.54
CA GLU A 139 8.57 -9.34 -20.32
C GLU A 139 9.75 -9.44 -21.30
N LEU A 140 10.06 -8.35 -22.01
CA LEU A 140 11.20 -8.30 -22.93
C LEU A 140 12.53 -8.54 -22.19
N LEU A 141 12.73 -7.88 -21.04
CA LEU A 141 13.94 -8.07 -20.22
C LEU A 141 14.07 -9.51 -19.70
N GLN A 142 12.95 -10.16 -19.36
CA GLN A 142 12.96 -11.55 -18.92
C GLN A 142 13.36 -12.51 -20.04
N LEU A 143 12.89 -12.27 -21.27
CA LEU A 143 13.28 -13.04 -22.44
C LEU A 143 14.78 -12.89 -22.73
N GLU A 144 15.30 -11.67 -22.72
CA GLU A 144 16.74 -11.39 -22.91
C GLU A 144 17.60 -12.09 -21.84
N GLN A 145 17.16 -12.06 -20.57
CA GLN A 145 17.83 -12.76 -19.48
C GLN A 145 17.83 -14.28 -19.67
N ALA A 146 16.71 -14.86 -20.09
CA ALA A 146 16.60 -16.29 -20.36
C ALA A 146 17.50 -16.72 -21.52
N GLU A 147 17.55 -15.94 -22.60
CA GLU A 147 18.46 -16.20 -23.73
C GLU A 147 19.93 -16.13 -23.32
N MET A 148 20.31 -15.13 -22.51
CA MET A 148 21.67 -15.01 -21.99
C MET A 148 22.04 -16.20 -21.10
N GLN A 149 21.13 -16.63 -20.21
CA GLN A 149 21.34 -17.80 -19.36
C GLN A 149 21.46 -19.08 -20.18
N ALA A 150 20.63 -19.27 -21.21
CA ALA A 150 20.71 -20.42 -22.11
C ALA A 150 22.03 -20.47 -22.89
N LYS A 151 22.50 -19.31 -23.40
CA LYS A 151 23.80 -19.19 -24.07
C LYS A 151 24.96 -19.50 -23.12
N GLN A 152 24.90 -19.03 -21.86
CA GLN A 152 25.91 -19.33 -20.84
C GLN A 152 25.94 -20.83 -20.49
N GLN A 153 24.77 -21.46 -20.31
CA GLN A 153 24.68 -22.90 -20.05
C GLN A 153 25.18 -23.74 -21.22
N ALA A 154 24.90 -23.34 -22.46
CA ALA A 154 25.40 -24.01 -23.66
C ALA A 154 26.94 -23.92 -23.79
N ASN A 155 27.52 -22.77 -23.45
CA ASN A 155 28.97 -22.59 -23.44
C ASN A 155 29.66 -23.36 -22.30
N ALA A 156 29.02 -23.47 -21.13
CA ALA A 156 29.54 -24.25 -20.01
C ALA A 156 29.53 -25.77 -20.27
N LYS A 157 28.59 -26.28 -21.09
CA LYS A 157 28.55 -27.69 -21.51
C LYS A 157 29.53 -28.04 -22.63
N ARG A 158 30.10 -27.02 -23.30
CA ARG A 158 31.10 -27.20 -24.38
C ARG A 158 32.55 -27.19 -23.88
N LYS A 159 32.77 -26.86 -22.60
CA LYS A 159 34.06 -26.98 -21.91
C LYS A 159 34.06 -28.24 -21.04
#